data_AF-A0A9P7F4X0-F1
#
_entry.id   AF-A0A9P7F4X0-F1
#
_cell.length_a   1.000
_cell.length_b   1.000
_cell.length_c   1.000
_cell.angle_alpha   90.00
_cell.angle_beta   90.00
_cell.angle_gamma   90.00
#
_symmetry.space_group_name_H-M   'P 1'
#
loop_
_entity.id
_entity.type
_entity.pdbx_description
1 polymer ?
#
loop_
_entity_poly.entity_id
_entity_poly.type
_entity_poly.pdbx_seq_one_letter_code
_entity_poly.pdbx_strand_id
1 'polypeptide(L)'
;MQYWDDATNALLEKFRANGGVVDAYEDFFHGTDYLDAVRLGKIKDGDPILMLSIDGAQLYESKQSDCWIYIWVVFDHHPQERYKKKYVLPGGFIPSPNKPKNVDSFLFPGLYHLAAIQHEGCHKPGAGRHYYPALLKPINYDHAGSNHPDIDVKSLPAASSGNYLENLKHLMESRTQTQYEQRRLQMGISKPTIFLGIQPNNILGIPNCFRSNIMHLAAINIANELIPICHGSFRCESTGNKETWDWAVLKGRVWQDHGKAVVDATPYLPGSFDHPPCNPAQKINSGYKAWEFLLYLFGLRPAILYGDLPDVYWKNFCKLIHGIRIMQQHKILAADLCEAHEMLIQFKKEFKLLYYQRRVNHLHFMQP
;
A
#
# COMPACT_ATOMS: atom_id res chain seq x y z
N MET A 1 31.64 0.63 -5.66
CA MET A 1 31.33 0.48 -4.23
C MET A 1 29.88 0.90 -4.07
N GLN A 2 28.98 0.03 -4.54
CA GLN A 2 27.54 0.22 -4.36
C GLN A 2 27.24 -0.33 -2.97
N TYR A 3 26.57 0.44 -2.11
CA TYR A 3 26.40 0.06 -0.70
C TYR A 3 25.70 -1.32 -0.54
N TRP A 4 24.89 -1.70 -1.52
CA TRP A 4 24.24 -3.01 -1.54
C TRP A 4 25.19 -4.16 -1.92
N ASP A 5 26.25 -3.97 -2.71
CA ASP A 5 27.23 -5.04 -3.04
C ASP A 5 27.83 -5.60 -1.75
N ASP A 6 28.40 -4.69 -0.95
CA ASP A 6 29.12 -4.99 0.29
C ASP A 6 28.15 -5.58 1.33
N ALA A 7 26.94 -5.01 1.43
CA ALA A 7 25.93 -5.45 2.38
C ALA A 7 25.30 -6.81 2.02
N THR A 8 25.04 -7.08 0.73
CA THR A 8 24.55 -8.39 0.26
C THR A 8 25.61 -9.48 0.45
N ASN A 9 26.88 -9.20 0.14
CA ASN A 9 27.95 -10.16 0.40
C ASN A 9 28.09 -10.48 1.90
N ALA A 10 28.11 -9.46 2.77
CA ALA A 10 28.13 -9.66 4.23
C ALA A 10 26.89 -10.39 4.77
N LEU A 11 25.72 -10.24 4.13
CA LEU A 11 24.50 -10.98 4.48
C LEU A 11 24.59 -12.45 4.03
N LEU A 12 25.10 -12.73 2.84
CA LEU A 12 25.32 -14.09 2.33
C LEU A 12 26.38 -14.85 3.14
N GLU A 13 27.42 -14.17 3.65
CA GLU A 13 28.38 -14.78 4.57
C GLU A 13 27.74 -15.14 5.92
N LYS A 14 26.92 -14.26 6.50
CA LYS A 14 26.14 -14.57 7.72
C LYS A 14 25.23 -15.78 7.51
N PHE A 15 24.54 -15.85 6.37
CA PHE A 15 23.70 -17.01 6.02
C PHE A 15 24.49 -18.31 5.91
N ARG A 16 25.71 -18.29 5.35
CA ARG A 16 26.60 -19.46 5.34
C ARG A 16 27.02 -19.89 6.75
N ALA A 17 27.20 -18.95 7.67
CA ALA A 17 27.61 -19.21 9.05
C ALA A 17 26.45 -19.64 9.98
N ASN A 18 25.23 -19.13 9.78
CA ASN A 18 24.08 -19.37 10.66
C ASN A 18 23.01 -20.32 10.09
N GLY A 19 23.22 -20.87 8.89
CA GLY A 19 22.28 -21.81 8.25
C GLY A 19 21.14 -21.15 7.47
N GLY A 20 21.28 -19.88 7.08
CA GLY A 20 20.28 -19.12 6.32
C GLY A 20 19.21 -18.43 7.18
N VAL A 21 19.47 -18.25 8.47
CA VAL A 21 18.57 -17.55 9.38
C VAL A 21 18.67 -16.04 9.18
N VAL A 22 17.52 -15.36 9.10
CA VAL A 22 17.44 -13.90 9.09
C VAL A 22 17.09 -13.44 10.50
N ASP A 23 18.03 -12.81 11.20
CA ASP A 23 17.77 -12.30 12.56
C ASP A 23 16.95 -10.99 12.52
N ALA A 24 17.20 -10.16 11.51
CA ALA A 24 16.54 -8.87 11.32
C ALA A 24 16.50 -8.42 9.85
N TYR A 25 15.60 -7.49 9.56
CA TYR A 25 15.42 -6.82 8.28
C TYR A 25 15.70 -5.32 8.46
N GLU A 26 16.65 -4.78 7.70
CA GLU A 26 17.07 -3.37 7.77
C GLU A 26 16.91 -2.63 6.43
N ASP A 27 16.95 -3.34 5.31
CA ASP A 27 16.91 -2.75 3.96
C ASP A 27 16.54 -3.78 2.88
N PHE A 28 16.28 -3.31 1.65
CA PHE A 28 15.71 -4.07 0.53
C PHE A 28 16.44 -5.39 0.19
N PHE A 29 17.75 -5.47 0.38
CA PHE A 29 18.54 -6.66 0.07
C PHE A 29 18.30 -7.84 1.03
N HIS A 30 17.57 -7.65 2.13
CA HIS A 30 17.05 -8.75 2.96
C HIS A 30 15.80 -9.43 2.35
N GLY A 31 15.26 -8.87 1.26
CA GLY A 31 14.07 -9.39 0.58
C GLY A 31 14.37 -10.64 -0.26
N THR A 32 13.55 -11.68 -0.12
CA THR A 32 13.65 -12.93 -0.89
C THR A 32 13.71 -12.71 -2.39
N ASP A 33 12.85 -11.83 -2.91
CA ASP A 33 12.71 -11.55 -4.35
C ASP A 33 14.03 -10.98 -4.94
N TYR A 34 14.80 -10.23 -4.13
CA TYR A 34 16.12 -9.73 -4.49
C TYR A 34 17.21 -10.80 -4.32
N LEU A 35 17.22 -11.53 -3.20
CA LEU A 35 18.20 -12.59 -2.93
C LEU A 35 18.13 -13.74 -3.94
N ASP A 36 16.91 -14.12 -4.35
CA ASP A 36 16.68 -15.07 -5.43
C ASP A 36 17.15 -14.53 -6.79
N ALA A 37 17.00 -13.22 -7.05
CA ALA A 37 17.48 -12.59 -8.28
C ALA A 37 19.03 -12.58 -8.37
N VAL A 38 19.72 -12.30 -7.27
CA VAL A 38 21.19 -12.41 -7.16
C VAL A 38 21.61 -13.88 -7.32
N ARG A 39 20.98 -14.82 -6.59
CA ARG A 39 21.30 -16.26 -6.70
C ARG A 39 21.09 -16.82 -8.11
N LEU A 40 20.13 -16.28 -8.87
CA LEU A 40 19.86 -16.64 -10.26
C LEU A 40 20.68 -15.84 -11.29
N GLY A 41 21.59 -14.96 -10.87
CA GLY A 41 22.42 -14.15 -11.76
C GLY A 41 21.65 -13.11 -12.59
N LYS A 42 20.42 -12.76 -12.18
CA LYS A 42 19.61 -11.68 -12.76
C LYS A 42 20.03 -10.29 -12.30
N ILE A 43 20.61 -10.21 -11.11
CA ILE A 43 21.33 -9.05 -10.58
C ILE A 43 22.77 -9.52 -10.36
N LYS A 44 23.73 -8.70 -10.77
CA LYS A 44 25.17 -8.96 -10.67
C LYS A 44 25.86 -7.75 -10.04
N ASP A 45 27.00 -7.99 -9.42
CA ASP A 45 27.92 -6.97 -8.92
C ASP A 45 28.12 -5.87 -9.98
N GLY A 46 27.79 -4.62 -9.64
CA GLY A 46 27.80 -3.49 -10.59
C GLY A 46 26.43 -3.05 -11.14
N ASP A 47 25.38 -3.88 -11.11
CA ASP A 47 24.06 -3.54 -11.71
C ASP A 47 23.32 -2.45 -10.89
N PRO A 48 23.08 -1.24 -11.43
CA PRO A 48 22.50 -0.14 -10.66
C PRO A 48 21.04 -0.41 -10.25
N ILE A 49 20.75 -0.35 -8.94
CA ILE A 49 19.40 -0.60 -8.42
C ILE A 49 18.63 0.73 -8.33
N LEU A 50 17.44 0.77 -8.93
CA LEU A 50 16.59 1.97 -9.01
C LEU A 50 15.18 1.72 -8.49
N MET A 51 14.70 2.60 -7.62
CA MET A 51 13.27 2.68 -7.28
C MET A 51 12.60 3.81 -8.07
N LEU A 52 11.59 3.47 -8.86
CA LEU A 52 10.65 4.44 -9.45
C LEU A 52 9.62 4.87 -8.40
N SER A 53 9.43 6.17 -8.24
CA SER A 53 8.30 6.73 -7.50
C SER A 53 7.60 7.82 -8.33
N ILE A 54 6.29 7.95 -8.17
CA ILE A 54 5.46 8.92 -8.89
C ILE A 54 4.30 9.36 -7.99
N ASP A 55 4.06 10.68 -7.91
CA ASP A 55 2.98 11.26 -7.11
C ASP A 55 2.48 12.59 -7.70
N GLY A 56 1.34 13.07 -7.22
CA GLY A 56 0.80 14.40 -7.49
C GLY A 56 1.49 15.48 -6.67
N ALA A 57 1.87 16.59 -7.31
CA ALA A 57 2.39 17.78 -6.64
C ALA A 57 1.40 18.94 -6.78
N GLN A 58 1.10 19.58 -5.65
CA GLN A 58 0.37 20.84 -5.59
C GLN A 58 1.41 21.98 -5.54
N LEU A 59 1.31 22.94 -6.47
CA LEU A 59 2.26 24.05 -6.61
C LEU A 59 1.66 25.36 -6.10
N TYR A 60 0.33 25.48 -6.07
CA TYR A 60 -0.41 26.62 -5.55
C TYR A 60 -1.39 26.21 -4.45
N GLU A 61 -1.58 27.06 -3.45
CA GLU A 61 -2.31 26.78 -2.20
C GLU A 61 -3.76 26.26 -2.38
N SER A 62 -4.41 26.57 -3.51
CA SER A 62 -5.86 26.40 -3.69
C SER A 62 -6.29 25.42 -4.80
N LYS A 63 -5.53 24.35 -5.08
CA LYS A 63 -5.83 23.38 -6.17
C LYS A 63 -5.50 21.92 -5.81
N GLN A 64 -6.34 20.98 -6.25
CA GLN A 64 -6.09 19.54 -6.11
C GLN A 64 -5.04 19.04 -7.12
N SER A 65 -3.76 19.24 -6.80
CA SER A 65 -2.61 19.02 -7.70
C SER A 65 -2.53 20.07 -8.83
N ASP A 66 -1.31 20.42 -9.24
CA ASP A 66 -1.02 21.28 -10.41
C ASP A 66 -0.19 20.54 -11.47
N CYS A 67 0.64 19.60 -11.03
CA CYS A 67 1.33 18.63 -11.87
C CYS A 67 1.42 17.27 -11.16
N TRP A 68 1.91 16.26 -11.86
CA TRP A 68 2.46 15.04 -11.25
C TRP A 68 3.95 14.95 -11.58
N ILE A 69 4.75 14.37 -10.68
CA ILE A 69 6.20 14.25 -10.81
C ILE A 69 6.57 12.79 -10.60
N TYR A 70 7.47 12.27 -11.43
CA TYR A 70 8.13 10.99 -11.14
C TYR A 70 9.64 11.15 -10.99
N ILE A 71 10.20 10.31 -10.13
CA ILE A 71 11.59 10.34 -9.68
C ILE A 71 12.16 8.92 -9.69
N TRP A 72 13.48 8.84 -9.90
CA TRP A 72 14.27 7.64 -9.68
C TRP A 72 15.12 7.87 -8.43
N VAL A 73 15.06 6.94 -7.49
CA VAL A 73 15.93 6.92 -6.31
C VAL A 73 16.99 5.84 -6.49
N VAL A 74 18.26 6.23 -6.42
CA VAL A 74 19.40 5.33 -6.61
C VAL A 74 19.67 4.56 -5.31
N PHE A 75 19.50 3.23 -5.33
CA PHE A 75 19.60 2.36 -4.16
C PHE A 75 21.05 1.87 -3.90
N ASP A 76 21.98 2.19 -4.78
CA ASP A 76 23.44 2.07 -4.60
C ASP A 76 23.99 2.91 -3.42
N HIS A 77 23.14 3.72 -2.79
CA HIS A 77 23.46 4.54 -1.62
C HIS A 77 22.67 4.11 -0.37
N HIS A 78 23.30 4.26 0.80
CA HIS A 78 22.76 3.93 2.12
C HIS A 78 21.38 4.59 2.37
N PRO A 79 20.44 4.01 3.16
CA PRO A 79 19.14 4.59 3.47
C PRO A 79 19.17 6.06 3.92
N GLN A 80 20.15 6.41 4.76
CA GLN A 80 20.34 7.79 5.25
C GLN A 80 20.88 8.76 4.19
N GLU A 81 21.33 8.26 3.04
CA GLU A 81 21.86 9.03 1.91
C GLU A 81 20.83 9.14 0.78
N ARG A 82 20.28 8.01 0.30
CA ARG A 82 19.59 7.92 -1.01
C ARG A 82 18.37 8.83 -1.20
N TYR A 83 17.71 9.25 -0.12
CA TYR A 83 16.57 10.18 -0.19
C TYR A 83 16.97 11.66 -0.14
N LYS A 84 18.26 11.99 0.03
CA LYS A 84 18.78 13.36 -0.10
C LYS A 84 18.67 13.82 -1.56
N LYS A 85 18.36 15.10 -1.78
CA LYS A 85 18.17 15.73 -3.11
C LYS A 85 19.26 15.40 -4.17
N LYS A 86 20.50 15.11 -3.74
CA LYS A 86 21.62 14.71 -4.62
C LYS A 86 21.39 13.38 -5.35
N TYR A 87 20.63 12.46 -4.75
CA TYR A 87 20.48 11.07 -5.20
C TYR A 87 19.05 10.71 -5.64
N VAL A 88 18.16 11.71 -5.64
CA VAL A 88 16.79 11.63 -6.16
C VAL A 88 16.75 12.33 -7.51
N LEU A 89 16.72 11.55 -8.59
CA LEU A 89 16.81 12.03 -9.97
C LEU A 89 15.41 12.30 -10.52
N PRO A 90 15.07 13.53 -10.99
CA PRO A 90 13.80 13.79 -11.66
C PRO A 90 13.69 12.98 -12.95
N GLY A 91 12.71 12.09 -13.03
CA GLY A 91 12.39 11.31 -14.23
C GLY A 91 11.51 12.08 -15.22
N GLY A 92 10.57 12.89 -14.71
CA GLY A 92 9.76 13.77 -15.53
C GLY A 92 8.62 14.47 -14.81
N PHE A 93 8.06 15.48 -15.48
CA PHE A 93 6.94 16.29 -15.01
C PHE A 93 5.73 16.11 -15.92
N ILE A 94 4.54 16.04 -15.33
CA ILE A 94 3.26 15.83 -16.01
C ILE A 94 2.39 17.07 -15.77
N PRO A 95 2.30 18.01 -16.74
CA PRO A 95 1.54 19.24 -16.56
C PRO A 95 0.03 18.96 -16.66
N SER A 96 -0.66 18.88 -15.52
CA SER A 96 -2.13 18.87 -15.46
C SER A 96 -2.62 19.07 -14.01
N PRO A 97 -3.66 19.89 -13.77
CA PRO A 97 -4.35 19.95 -12.47
C PRO A 97 -5.32 18.77 -12.27
N ASN A 98 -5.09 17.64 -12.95
CA ASN A 98 -5.91 16.44 -12.89
C ASN A 98 -5.01 15.21 -12.90
N LYS A 99 -5.38 14.18 -12.13
CA LYS A 99 -4.64 12.91 -12.11
C LYS A 99 -4.49 12.31 -13.52
N PRO A 100 -3.32 11.80 -13.93
CA PRO A 100 -3.11 11.35 -15.31
C PRO A 100 -4.03 10.17 -15.66
N LYS A 101 -4.95 10.38 -16.63
CA LYS A 101 -5.91 9.33 -17.07
C LYS A 101 -5.24 8.04 -17.56
N ASN A 102 -3.96 8.09 -17.91
CA ASN A 102 -3.20 6.99 -18.50
C ASN A 102 -1.70 7.16 -18.19
N VAL A 103 -1.35 7.16 -16.89
CA VAL A 103 -0.02 7.38 -16.28
C VAL A 103 1.14 6.86 -17.12
N ASP A 104 1.00 5.66 -17.64
CA ASP A 104 1.93 4.96 -18.53
C ASP A 104 2.56 5.81 -19.64
N SER A 105 1.93 6.86 -20.20
CA SER A 105 2.54 7.64 -21.31
C SER A 105 3.58 8.64 -20.84
N PHE A 106 3.54 8.97 -19.56
CA PHE A 106 4.45 9.91 -18.94
C PHE A 106 5.61 9.16 -18.30
N LEU A 107 5.33 7.97 -17.76
CA LEU A 107 6.35 6.99 -17.40
C LEU A 107 7.03 6.36 -18.62
N PHE A 108 6.34 6.21 -19.76
CA PHE A 108 6.91 5.54 -20.94
C PHE A 108 8.24 6.14 -21.39
N PRO A 109 8.43 7.45 -21.58
CA PRO A 109 9.75 8.01 -21.93
C PRO A 109 10.86 7.65 -20.93
N GLY A 110 10.59 7.66 -19.62
CA GLY A 110 11.58 7.28 -18.61
C GLY A 110 11.87 5.78 -18.57
N LEU A 111 10.82 4.95 -18.64
CA LEU A 111 10.95 3.50 -18.77
C LEU A 111 11.53 3.08 -20.11
N TYR A 112 11.36 3.87 -21.16
CA TYR A 112 11.96 3.71 -22.49
C TYR A 112 13.44 4.09 -22.46
N HIS A 113 13.85 5.15 -21.73
CA HIS A 113 15.27 5.43 -21.55
C HIS A 113 15.95 4.34 -20.69
N LEU A 114 15.29 3.87 -19.62
CA LEU A 114 15.78 2.74 -18.84
C LEU A 114 15.86 1.45 -19.69
N ALA A 115 14.81 1.16 -20.47
CA ALA A 115 14.78 0.03 -21.39
C ALA A 115 15.80 0.20 -22.52
N ALA A 116 16.04 1.40 -23.07
CA ALA A 116 17.05 1.62 -24.12
C ALA A 116 18.48 1.46 -23.61
N ILE A 117 18.76 1.86 -22.37
CA ILE A 117 19.99 1.50 -21.63
C ILE A 117 20.10 -0.03 -21.47
N GLN A 118 18.97 -0.76 -21.53
CA GLN A 118 18.83 -2.22 -21.50
C GLN A 118 18.37 -2.84 -22.86
N HIS A 119 18.59 -2.15 -24.00
CA HIS A 119 18.06 -2.37 -25.38
C HIS A 119 16.71 -1.71 -25.80
N GLU A 120 16.77 -0.97 -26.91
CA GLU A 120 15.76 -0.13 -27.59
C GLU A 120 14.36 -0.77 -27.90
N GLY A 121 13.21 -0.10 -27.63
CA GLY A 121 11.87 -0.54 -28.15
C GLY A 121 10.57 0.07 -27.50
N CYS A 122 9.37 -0.07 -28.14
CA CYS A 122 8.11 0.67 -27.79
C CYS A 122 6.80 -0.19 -27.93
N HIS A 123 5.52 0.18 -27.59
CA HIS A 123 4.92 1.44 -27.07
C HIS A 123 3.64 1.32 -26.14
N LYS A 124 2.37 1.42 -26.62
CA LYS A 124 1.15 1.81 -25.82
C LYS A 124 -0.24 1.57 -26.54
N PRO A 125 -1.49 1.99 -26.11
CA PRO A 125 -2.07 2.57 -24.83
C PRO A 125 -3.52 2.10 -24.36
N GLY A 126 -4.03 2.52 -23.16
CA GLY A 126 -5.50 2.69 -22.85
C GLY A 126 -6.01 2.31 -21.41
N ALA A 127 -7.10 2.89 -20.85
CA ALA A 127 -7.69 2.57 -19.50
C ALA A 127 -9.11 3.17 -19.26
N GLY A 128 -9.99 2.76 -18.32
CA GLY A 128 -10.02 1.72 -17.25
C GLY A 128 -11.16 1.96 -16.21
N ARG A 129 -11.43 1.05 -15.23
CA ARG A 129 -12.23 1.25 -13.96
C ARG A 129 -12.20 0.03 -12.99
N HIS A 130 -12.74 0.15 -11.76
CA HIS A 130 -12.35 -0.58 -10.52
C HIS A 130 -13.29 -1.73 -10.02
N TYR A 131 -12.84 -2.44 -8.95
CA TYR A 131 -13.46 -3.59 -8.23
C TYR A 131 -13.21 -3.49 -6.70
N TYR A 132 -13.90 -4.29 -5.86
CA TYR A 132 -13.81 -4.30 -4.38
C TYR A 132 -13.52 -5.70 -3.79
N PRO A 133 -12.54 -5.89 -2.88
CA PRO A 133 -12.10 -7.22 -2.41
C PRO A 133 -12.70 -7.69 -1.07
N ALA A 134 -13.74 -8.53 -1.10
CA ALA A 134 -14.29 -9.18 0.10
C ALA A 134 -13.83 -10.65 0.22
N LEU A 135 -13.06 -10.99 1.27
CA LEU A 135 -12.53 -12.37 1.45
C LEU A 135 -13.42 -13.31 2.31
N LEU A 136 -14.53 -12.82 2.87
CA LEU A 136 -15.53 -13.66 3.55
C LEU A 136 -16.86 -13.48 2.82
N LYS A 137 -17.57 -14.58 2.57
CA LYS A 137 -18.89 -14.58 1.92
C LYS A 137 -19.92 -13.96 2.87
N PRO A 138 -20.76 -13.00 2.41
CA PRO A 138 -21.88 -12.52 3.20
C PRO A 138 -22.90 -13.64 3.45
N ILE A 139 -23.64 -13.56 4.55
CA ILE A 139 -24.68 -14.56 4.86
C ILE A 139 -25.80 -14.46 3.82
N ASN A 140 -26.28 -15.62 3.34
CA ASN A 140 -27.34 -15.77 2.33
C ASN A 140 -27.09 -15.04 0.99
N TYR A 141 -25.83 -14.84 0.61
CA TYR A 141 -25.45 -14.14 -0.62
C TYR A 141 -25.00 -15.12 -1.72
N ASP A 142 -25.77 -15.24 -2.79
CA ASP A 142 -25.42 -16.06 -3.96
C ASP A 142 -25.49 -15.26 -5.26
N HIS A 143 -24.53 -14.36 -5.45
CA HIS A 143 -24.37 -13.60 -6.69
C HIS A 143 -23.35 -14.30 -7.62
N ALA A 144 -23.76 -14.65 -8.83
CA ALA A 144 -22.88 -15.31 -9.80
C ALA A 144 -21.62 -14.47 -10.07
N GLY A 145 -20.44 -15.08 -9.97
CA GLY A 145 -19.15 -14.38 -10.08
C GLY A 145 -18.70 -13.66 -8.80
N SER A 146 -19.46 -13.74 -7.70
CA SER A 146 -19.06 -13.24 -6.37
C SER A 146 -19.58 -14.12 -5.22
N ASN A 147 -19.83 -15.40 -5.51
CA ASN A 147 -20.35 -16.39 -4.57
C ASN A 147 -19.31 -17.42 -4.09
N HIS A 148 -18.02 -17.11 -4.24
CA HIS A 148 -16.91 -17.94 -3.75
C HIS A 148 -17.00 -18.20 -2.24
N PRO A 149 -16.43 -19.31 -1.72
CA PRO A 149 -16.36 -19.56 -0.28
C PRO A 149 -15.46 -18.53 0.44
N ASP A 150 -15.43 -18.60 1.78
CA ASP A 150 -14.46 -17.85 2.59
C ASP A 150 -13.02 -18.20 2.18
N ILE A 151 -12.17 -17.18 1.99
CA ILE A 151 -10.76 -17.33 1.60
C ILE A 151 -9.89 -17.07 2.83
N ASP A 152 -9.08 -18.04 3.25
CA ASP A 152 -8.09 -17.78 4.31
C ASP A 152 -6.91 -16.97 3.78
N VAL A 153 -6.47 -16.02 4.59
CA VAL A 153 -5.35 -15.13 4.28
C VAL A 153 -4.02 -15.90 4.25
N LYS A 154 -3.93 -17.02 4.97
CA LYS A 154 -2.75 -17.90 4.99
C LYS A 154 -2.58 -18.76 3.73
N SER A 155 -3.62 -18.92 2.92
CA SER A 155 -3.60 -19.74 1.69
C SER A 155 -3.68 -18.91 0.40
N LEU A 156 -3.26 -17.64 0.45
CA LEU A 156 -3.18 -16.80 -0.74
C LEU A 156 -2.02 -17.25 -1.65
N PRO A 157 -2.18 -17.22 -2.98
CA PRO A 157 -1.12 -17.60 -3.92
C PRO A 157 0.06 -16.62 -3.86
N ALA A 158 1.23 -17.08 -4.32
CA ALA A 158 2.44 -16.28 -4.40
C ALA A 158 2.24 -14.99 -5.22
N ALA A 159 3.01 -13.94 -4.90
CA ALA A 159 2.84 -12.62 -5.51
C ALA A 159 3.20 -12.60 -7.01
N SER A 160 4.07 -13.49 -7.48
CA SER A 160 4.49 -13.64 -8.88
C SER A 160 3.46 -14.39 -9.73
N SER A 161 3.16 -13.86 -10.93
CA SER A 161 2.29 -14.52 -11.89
C SER A 161 3.08 -15.43 -12.84
N GLY A 162 3.07 -16.74 -12.59
CA GLY A 162 3.67 -17.71 -13.52
C GLY A 162 3.01 -17.69 -14.90
N ASN A 163 1.71 -17.41 -14.95
CA ASN A 163 0.85 -17.59 -16.12
C ASN A 163 0.42 -16.27 -16.79
N TYR A 164 0.94 -15.09 -16.41
CA TYR A 164 0.43 -13.82 -16.97
C TYR A 164 0.62 -13.70 -18.49
N LEU A 165 1.72 -14.22 -19.04
CA LEU A 165 1.94 -14.25 -20.50
C LEU A 165 0.95 -15.18 -21.21
N GLU A 166 0.60 -16.33 -20.61
CA GLU A 166 -0.39 -17.27 -21.13
C GLU A 166 -1.79 -16.68 -21.08
N ASN A 167 -2.16 -16.09 -19.94
CA ASN A 167 -3.43 -15.40 -19.71
C ASN A 167 -3.59 -14.19 -20.65
N LEU A 168 -2.52 -13.44 -20.88
CA LEU A 168 -2.50 -12.32 -21.83
C LEU A 168 -2.65 -12.81 -23.27
N LYS A 169 -1.94 -13.88 -23.65
CA LYS A 169 -2.11 -14.51 -24.97
C LYS A 169 -3.56 -14.97 -25.18
N HIS A 170 -4.14 -15.65 -24.21
CA HIS A 170 -5.54 -16.09 -24.26
C HIS A 170 -6.53 -14.91 -24.35
N LEU A 171 -6.24 -13.79 -23.65
CA LEU A 171 -7.01 -12.56 -23.78
C LEU A 171 -6.88 -11.92 -25.17
N MET A 172 -5.70 -11.95 -25.78
CA MET A 172 -5.45 -11.46 -27.14
C MET A 172 -6.08 -12.35 -28.23
N GLU A 173 -6.24 -13.65 -27.97
CA GLU A 173 -6.96 -14.61 -28.83
C GLU A 173 -8.50 -14.43 -28.83
N SER A 174 -9.00 -13.29 -28.36
CA SER A 174 -10.44 -12.99 -28.28
C SER A 174 -11.00 -12.53 -29.63
N ARG A 175 -12.00 -13.24 -30.15
CA ARG A 175 -12.60 -12.97 -31.47
C ARG A 175 -13.79 -12.01 -31.43
N THR A 176 -14.32 -11.70 -30.25
CA THR A 176 -15.44 -10.76 -30.05
C THR A 176 -15.22 -9.91 -28.80
N GLN A 177 -15.86 -8.73 -28.74
CA GLN A 177 -15.81 -7.85 -27.58
C GLN A 177 -16.31 -8.55 -26.30
N THR A 178 -17.39 -9.33 -26.39
CA THR A 178 -17.94 -10.09 -25.24
C THR A 178 -16.95 -11.15 -24.74
N GLN A 179 -16.26 -11.86 -25.65
CA GLN A 179 -15.23 -12.83 -25.27
C GLN A 179 -14.02 -12.14 -24.64
N TYR A 180 -13.62 -10.98 -25.16
CA TYR A 180 -12.56 -10.15 -24.59
C TYR A 180 -12.93 -9.71 -23.17
N GLU A 181 -14.14 -9.18 -22.95
CA GLU A 181 -14.61 -8.73 -21.64
C GLU A 181 -14.71 -9.88 -20.61
N GLN A 182 -15.21 -11.05 -21.03
CA GLN A 182 -15.27 -12.25 -20.18
C GLN A 182 -13.86 -12.72 -19.77
N ARG A 183 -12.93 -12.88 -20.73
CA ARG A 183 -11.54 -13.27 -20.43
C ARG A 183 -10.81 -12.20 -19.60
N ARG A 184 -11.06 -10.92 -19.87
CA ARG A 184 -10.49 -9.78 -19.13
C ARG A 184 -10.89 -9.78 -17.66
N LEU A 185 -12.14 -10.12 -17.37
CA LEU A 185 -12.65 -10.33 -16.01
C LEU A 185 -12.03 -11.58 -15.36
N GLN A 186 -12.08 -12.72 -16.06
CA GLN A 186 -11.58 -14.00 -15.55
C GLN A 186 -10.09 -13.98 -15.19
N MET A 187 -9.27 -13.32 -16.01
CA MET A 187 -7.81 -13.28 -15.84
C MET A 187 -7.31 -12.07 -15.03
N GLY A 188 -8.18 -11.12 -14.66
CA GLY A 188 -7.81 -9.89 -13.96
C GLY A 188 -6.99 -8.87 -14.77
N ILE A 189 -6.57 -9.19 -15.99
CA ILE A 189 -5.68 -8.37 -16.82
C ILE A 189 -6.43 -7.16 -17.37
N SER A 190 -6.42 -6.03 -16.66
CA SER A 190 -7.12 -4.82 -17.13
C SER A 190 -6.60 -4.26 -18.46
N LYS A 191 -5.31 -4.45 -18.75
CA LYS A 191 -4.57 -4.08 -19.97
C LYS A 191 -3.19 -4.79 -19.98
N PRO A 192 -2.47 -4.86 -21.10
CA PRO A 192 -1.05 -5.22 -21.09
C PRO A 192 -0.26 -4.28 -20.17
N THR A 193 0.65 -4.82 -19.37
CA THR A 193 1.46 -4.04 -18.43
C THR A 193 2.67 -3.42 -19.12
N ILE A 194 3.05 -2.18 -18.77
CA ILE A 194 4.17 -1.45 -19.38
C ILE A 194 5.52 -2.17 -19.22
N PHE A 195 5.65 -2.98 -18.17
CA PHE A 195 6.84 -3.80 -17.91
C PHE A 195 7.08 -4.92 -18.95
N LEU A 196 6.14 -5.19 -19.85
CA LEU A 196 6.36 -6.03 -21.04
C LEU A 196 7.32 -5.40 -22.06
N GLY A 197 7.58 -4.08 -21.96
CA GLY A 197 8.62 -3.40 -22.74
C GLY A 197 10.04 -3.60 -22.19
N ILE A 198 10.20 -4.27 -21.04
CA ILE A 198 11.50 -4.64 -20.49
C ILE A 198 11.78 -6.11 -20.83
N GLN A 199 13.03 -6.44 -21.15
CA GLN A 199 13.45 -7.79 -21.50
C GLN A 199 13.02 -8.82 -20.43
N PRO A 200 12.35 -9.94 -20.78
CA PRO A 200 11.82 -10.90 -19.80
C PRO A 200 12.84 -11.49 -18.81
N ASN A 201 14.12 -11.57 -19.23
CA ASN A 201 15.21 -12.04 -18.38
C ASN A 201 15.63 -10.99 -17.34
N ASN A 202 15.43 -9.70 -17.63
CA ASN A 202 15.86 -8.55 -16.85
C ASN A 202 14.78 -8.07 -15.85
N ILE A 203 13.71 -8.85 -15.67
CA ILE A 203 12.65 -8.61 -14.69
C ILE A 203 12.42 -9.83 -13.79
N LEU A 204 11.82 -9.61 -12.63
CA LEU A 204 11.42 -10.67 -11.68
C LEU A 204 10.09 -11.33 -12.05
N GLY A 205 9.71 -11.26 -13.33
CA GLY A 205 8.37 -11.56 -13.83
C GLY A 205 7.37 -10.43 -13.55
N ILE A 206 6.12 -10.64 -13.96
CA ILE A 206 5.00 -9.75 -13.64
C ILE A 206 4.36 -10.25 -12.32
N PRO A 207 3.98 -9.37 -11.39
CA PRO A 207 3.22 -9.78 -10.21
C PRO A 207 1.73 -9.97 -10.53
N ASN A 208 1.07 -10.91 -9.85
CA ASN A 208 -0.39 -11.10 -9.90
C ASN A 208 -1.15 -9.81 -9.54
N CYS A 209 -0.58 -9.00 -8.64
CA CYS A 209 -0.99 -7.63 -8.37
C CYS A 209 0.21 -6.83 -7.86
N PHE A 210 0.36 -5.58 -8.28
CA PHE A 210 1.33 -4.68 -7.66
C PHE A 210 0.88 -4.36 -6.24
N ARG A 211 1.71 -4.67 -5.24
CA ARG A 211 1.36 -4.47 -3.82
C ARG A 211 1.13 -2.97 -3.54
N SER A 212 0.16 -2.66 -2.68
CA SER A 212 -0.12 -1.28 -2.27
C SER A 212 1.11 -0.67 -1.58
N ASN A 213 1.38 0.61 -1.87
CA ASN A 213 2.48 1.34 -1.26
C ASN A 213 2.19 1.53 0.24
N ILE A 214 3.08 1.03 1.11
CA ILE A 214 2.87 1.03 2.56
C ILE A 214 2.73 2.43 3.17
N MET A 215 3.36 3.45 2.57
CA MET A 215 3.18 4.85 2.98
C MET A 215 1.73 5.28 2.73
N HIS A 216 1.19 5.05 1.53
CA HIS A 216 -0.21 5.37 1.23
C HIS A 216 -1.19 4.55 2.06
N LEU A 217 -0.92 3.25 2.25
CA LEU A 217 -1.76 2.36 3.03
C LEU A 217 -1.88 2.83 4.48
N ALA A 218 -0.76 3.04 5.17
CA ALA A 218 -0.74 3.45 6.57
C ALA A 218 -1.15 4.92 6.76
N ALA A 219 -0.55 5.84 5.99
CA ALA A 219 -0.68 7.27 6.22
C ALA A 219 -1.93 7.91 5.60
N ILE A 220 -2.67 7.22 4.74
CA ILE A 220 -3.83 7.78 4.02
C ILE A 220 -5.02 6.80 4.04
N ASN A 221 -4.89 5.61 3.43
CA ASN A 221 -6.04 4.73 3.19
C ASN A 221 -6.69 4.25 4.50
N ILE A 222 -5.89 3.69 5.42
CA ILE A 222 -6.39 3.21 6.73
C ILE A 222 -7.01 4.35 7.54
N ALA A 223 -6.48 5.57 7.45
CA ALA A 223 -7.07 6.73 8.12
C ALA A 223 -8.44 7.09 7.52
N ASN A 224 -8.55 7.09 6.19
CA ASN A 224 -9.79 7.36 5.45
C ASN A 224 -10.87 6.28 5.65
N GLU A 225 -10.51 5.08 6.10
CA GLU A 225 -11.49 4.07 6.54
C GLU A 225 -11.85 4.24 8.03
N LEU A 226 -10.84 4.22 8.91
CA LEU A 226 -11.05 4.11 10.36
C LEU A 226 -11.52 5.40 11.04
N ILE A 227 -11.38 6.57 10.40
CA ILE A 227 -11.93 7.83 10.94
C ILE A 227 -13.43 7.90 10.61
N PRO A 228 -13.88 7.76 9.34
CA PRO A 228 -15.30 7.62 9.00
C PRO A 228 -16.04 6.47 9.70
N ILE A 229 -15.39 5.35 10.01
CA ILE A 229 -15.95 4.29 10.87
C ILE A 229 -16.27 4.85 12.27
N CYS A 230 -15.30 5.44 12.97
CA CYS A 230 -15.52 5.96 14.32
C CYS A 230 -16.46 7.18 14.40
N HIS A 231 -16.69 7.88 13.28
CA HIS A 231 -17.77 8.86 13.16
C HIS A 231 -19.15 8.24 12.90
N GLY A 232 -19.19 7.05 12.29
CA GLY A 232 -20.38 6.53 11.62
C GLY A 232 -20.81 7.40 10.44
N SER A 233 -19.88 8.06 9.73
CA SER A 233 -20.21 8.97 8.63
C SER A 233 -20.52 8.24 7.31
N PHE A 234 -20.08 6.99 7.14
CA PHE A 234 -20.43 6.10 6.04
C PHE A 234 -21.93 6.11 5.67
N ARG A 235 -22.25 5.91 4.39
CA ARG A 235 -23.64 5.86 3.93
C ARG A 235 -24.32 4.59 4.44
N CYS A 236 -25.25 4.74 5.37
CA CYS A 236 -26.16 3.65 5.70
C CYS A 236 -27.09 3.38 4.51
N GLU A 237 -27.22 2.11 4.13
CA GLU A 237 -28.20 1.65 3.17
C GLU A 237 -29.60 1.60 3.82
N SER A 238 -30.66 1.56 3.02
CA SER A 238 -32.06 1.61 3.48
C SER A 238 -32.50 0.44 4.37
N THR A 239 -31.67 -0.60 4.51
CA THR A 239 -31.91 -1.79 5.32
C THR A 239 -31.09 -1.80 6.62
N GLY A 240 -30.31 -0.75 6.91
CA GLY A 240 -29.48 -0.63 8.11
C GLY A 240 -29.93 0.49 9.06
N ASN A 241 -29.36 0.53 10.26
CA ASN A 241 -29.53 1.63 11.21
C ASN A 241 -28.20 2.02 11.86
N LYS A 242 -27.82 3.31 11.77
CA LYS A 242 -26.60 3.88 12.37
C LYS A 242 -26.59 3.91 13.90
N GLU A 243 -27.73 3.75 14.54
CA GLU A 243 -27.84 3.61 16.01
C GLU A 243 -27.25 2.27 16.48
N THR A 244 -27.19 1.25 15.61
CA THR A 244 -26.57 -0.06 15.89
C THR A 244 -25.06 -0.12 15.65
N TRP A 245 -24.42 1.05 15.49
CA TRP A 245 -22.99 1.16 15.24
C TRP A 245 -22.28 1.63 16.52
N ASP A 246 -22.08 0.71 17.48
CA ASP A 246 -21.49 0.99 18.80
C ASP A 246 -20.08 1.62 18.72
N TRP A 247 -19.38 1.38 17.62
CA TRP A 247 -18.06 1.94 17.31
C TRP A 247 -18.09 3.42 16.88
N ALA A 248 -19.25 3.96 16.54
CA ALA A 248 -19.41 5.30 16.00
C ALA A 248 -19.48 6.37 17.11
N VAL A 249 -18.43 6.44 17.94
CA VAL A 249 -18.38 7.25 19.18
C VAL A 249 -17.96 8.71 18.96
N LEU A 250 -17.22 9.02 17.89
CA LEU A 250 -16.69 10.36 17.62
C LEU A 250 -17.78 11.28 17.03
N LYS A 251 -18.73 11.70 17.86
CA LYS A 251 -19.88 12.53 17.47
C LYS A 251 -20.00 13.77 18.36
N GLY A 252 -20.48 14.87 17.78
CA GLY A 252 -20.78 16.11 18.50
C GLY A 252 -19.61 16.59 19.37
N ARG A 253 -19.87 16.73 20.68
CA ARG A 253 -18.87 17.20 21.65
C ARG A 253 -17.68 16.25 21.81
N VAL A 254 -17.90 14.92 21.84
CA VAL A 254 -16.82 13.92 21.99
C VAL A 254 -15.74 14.15 20.92
N TRP A 255 -16.14 14.46 19.69
CA TRP A 255 -15.19 14.75 18.61
C TRP A 255 -14.41 16.06 18.80
N GLN A 256 -15.04 17.11 19.34
CA GLN A 256 -14.35 18.38 19.62
C GLN A 256 -13.34 18.23 20.77
N ASP A 257 -13.74 17.52 21.84
CA ASP A 257 -12.90 17.27 23.00
C ASP A 257 -11.73 16.31 22.62
N HIS A 258 -11.98 15.27 21.82
CA HIS A 258 -10.94 14.42 21.20
C HIS A 258 -9.98 15.22 20.29
N GLY A 259 -10.53 16.10 19.45
CA GLY A 259 -9.74 16.95 18.56
C GLY A 259 -8.86 17.96 19.31
N LYS A 260 -9.33 18.45 20.47
CA LYS A 260 -8.53 19.24 21.41
C LYS A 260 -7.42 18.39 22.05
N ALA A 261 -7.71 17.17 22.51
CA ALA A 261 -6.71 16.29 23.12
C ALA A 261 -5.52 15.99 22.19
N VAL A 262 -5.73 15.90 20.87
CA VAL A 262 -4.64 15.77 19.89
C VAL A 262 -3.72 16.99 19.88
N VAL A 263 -4.25 18.21 20.03
CA VAL A 263 -3.44 19.44 20.12
C VAL A 263 -2.76 19.57 21.48
N ASP A 264 -3.47 19.28 22.56
CA ASP A 264 -2.93 19.32 23.93
C ASP A 264 -1.78 18.32 24.14
N ALA A 265 -1.69 17.27 23.30
CA ALA A 265 -0.57 16.33 23.27
C ALA A 265 0.73 16.91 22.68
N THR A 266 0.68 18.07 21.98
CA THR A 266 1.83 18.67 21.27
C THR A 266 3.10 18.82 22.13
N PRO A 267 3.05 19.30 23.39
CA PRO A 267 4.26 19.48 24.22
C PRO A 267 4.98 18.18 24.60
N TYR A 268 4.35 17.03 24.39
CA TYR A 268 4.90 15.70 24.69
C TYR A 268 5.45 14.97 23.45
N LEU A 269 5.34 15.58 22.26
CA LEU A 269 5.91 15.03 21.04
C LEU A 269 7.41 15.38 20.94
N PRO A 270 8.29 14.44 20.56
CA PRO A 270 9.71 14.72 20.35
C PRO A 270 9.92 15.81 19.29
N GLY A 271 10.81 16.77 19.56
CA GLY A 271 11.17 17.85 18.61
C GLY A 271 11.81 17.36 17.30
N SER A 272 12.15 16.08 17.19
CA SER A 272 12.54 15.41 15.94
C SER A 272 11.37 15.07 15.02
N PHE A 273 10.13 15.31 15.43
CA PHE A 273 8.93 15.18 14.61
C PHE A 273 8.49 16.59 14.17
N ASP A 274 9.10 17.09 13.07
CA ASP A 274 9.06 18.49 12.59
C ASP A 274 7.69 19.20 12.64
N HIS A 275 6.59 18.45 12.50
CA HIS A 275 5.24 18.99 12.55
C HIS A 275 4.32 18.12 13.43
N PRO A 276 3.73 18.67 14.50
CA PRO A 276 2.71 17.99 15.28
C PRO A 276 1.38 17.91 14.49
N PRO A 277 0.53 16.91 14.75
CA PRO A 277 -0.77 16.79 14.09
C PRO A 277 -1.71 17.94 14.48
N CYS A 278 -2.30 18.61 13.48
CA CYS A 278 -3.35 19.60 13.73
C CYS A 278 -4.59 18.97 14.40
N ASN A 279 -5.46 19.81 14.98
CA ASN A 279 -6.78 19.38 15.47
C ASN A 279 -7.58 18.69 14.33
N PRO A 280 -7.82 17.37 14.40
CA PRO A 280 -8.51 16.67 13.32
C PRO A 280 -9.98 17.10 13.23
N ALA A 281 -10.62 17.50 14.33
CA ALA A 281 -11.99 18.00 14.31
C ALA A 281 -12.18 19.32 13.56
N GLN A 282 -11.08 20.01 13.23
CA GLN A 282 -11.05 21.23 12.44
C GLN A 282 -10.42 21.04 11.05
N LYS A 283 -9.46 20.10 10.88
CA LYS A 283 -8.66 19.98 9.65
C LYS A 283 -8.66 18.63 8.93
N ILE A 284 -9.32 17.57 9.43
CA ILE A 284 -9.18 16.22 8.84
C ILE A 284 -9.64 16.14 7.37
N ASN A 285 -10.55 17.04 6.95
CA ASN A 285 -11.07 17.12 5.58
C ASN A 285 -10.42 18.24 4.73
N SER A 286 -9.42 18.96 5.25
CA SER A 286 -8.90 20.20 4.66
C SER A 286 -7.37 20.28 4.71
N GLY A 287 -6.71 19.27 4.13
CA GLY A 287 -5.26 19.26 3.90
C GLY A 287 -4.42 18.59 4.99
N TYR A 288 -5.03 17.74 5.82
CA TYR A 288 -4.31 16.90 6.79
C TYR A 288 -3.24 16.05 6.10
N LYS A 289 -1.98 16.18 6.50
CA LYS A 289 -0.84 15.56 5.80
C LYS A 289 -0.66 14.10 6.20
N ALA A 290 -0.05 13.31 5.32
CA ALA A 290 0.35 11.92 5.59
C ALA A 290 1.13 11.77 6.91
N TRP A 291 2.06 12.69 7.22
CA TRP A 291 2.79 12.69 8.49
C TRP A 291 1.91 12.96 9.71
N GLU A 292 0.96 13.91 9.61
CA GLU A 292 -0.01 14.19 10.67
C GLU A 292 -0.92 12.98 10.90
N PHE A 293 -1.38 12.32 9.83
CA PHE A 293 -2.12 11.06 9.92
C PHE A 293 -1.31 9.96 10.60
N LEU A 294 -0.01 9.80 10.31
CA LEU A 294 0.82 8.80 10.98
C LEU A 294 0.94 9.04 12.49
N LEU A 295 1.29 10.26 12.89
CA LEU A 295 1.43 10.63 14.31
C LEU A 295 0.10 10.57 15.06
N TYR A 296 -0.98 11.05 14.45
CA TYR A 296 -2.33 10.92 15.00
C TYR A 296 -2.72 9.45 15.13
N LEU A 297 -2.75 8.68 14.04
CA LEU A 297 -3.35 7.35 13.99
C LEU A 297 -2.55 6.29 14.77
N PHE A 298 -1.22 6.27 14.66
CA PHE A 298 -0.37 5.23 15.25
C PHE A 298 0.36 5.68 16.53
N GLY A 299 0.52 6.99 16.73
CA GLY A 299 1.08 7.57 17.95
C GLY A 299 0.01 7.85 19.01
N LEU A 300 -0.86 8.84 18.75
CA LEU A 300 -1.71 9.46 19.78
C LEU A 300 -3.08 8.78 19.95
N ARG A 301 -3.78 8.48 18.85
CA ARG A 301 -5.16 7.98 18.82
C ARG A 301 -5.42 6.72 19.65
N PRO A 302 -4.49 5.75 19.84
CA PRO A 302 -4.71 4.61 20.73
C PRO A 302 -4.92 5.03 22.19
N ALA A 303 -4.15 6.02 22.66
CA ALA A 303 -4.29 6.55 24.02
C ALA A 303 -5.52 7.46 24.15
N ILE A 304 -5.77 8.34 23.16
CA ILE A 304 -6.89 9.28 23.20
C ILE A 304 -8.26 8.57 23.02
N LEU A 305 -8.32 7.42 22.34
CA LEU A 305 -9.55 6.60 22.24
C LEU A 305 -9.77 5.66 23.45
N TYR A 306 -8.85 5.60 24.42
CA TYR A 306 -9.01 4.70 25.56
C TYR A 306 -10.11 5.21 26.50
N GLY A 307 -11.13 4.39 26.74
CA GLY A 307 -12.35 4.76 27.47
C GLY A 307 -13.47 5.31 26.57
N ASP A 308 -13.15 6.08 25.54
CA ASP A 308 -14.11 6.59 24.54
C ASP A 308 -14.64 5.49 23.60
N LEU A 309 -13.74 4.63 23.09
CA LEU A 309 -14.07 3.56 22.17
C LEU A 309 -14.26 2.23 22.95
N PRO A 310 -15.39 1.50 22.80
CA PRO A 310 -15.62 0.30 23.58
C PRO A 310 -14.54 -0.77 23.39
N ASP A 311 -14.20 -1.43 24.49
CA ASP A 311 -13.06 -2.35 24.67
C ASP A 311 -12.78 -3.31 23.51
N VAL A 312 -13.84 -3.87 22.89
CA VAL A 312 -13.71 -4.83 21.79
C VAL A 312 -13.18 -4.18 20.50
N TYR A 313 -13.63 -2.96 20.19
CA TYR A 313 -13.17 -2.19 19.04
C TYR A 313 -11.80 -1.56 19.33
N TRP A 314 -11.55 -1.11 20.56
CA TRP A 314 -10.25 -0.57 20.96
C TRP A 314 -9.14 -1.63 20.93
N LYS A 315 -9.40 -2.85 21.43
CA LYS A 315 -8.46 -3.98 21.35
C LYS A 315 -8.19 -4.40 19.90
N ASN A 316 -9.23 -4.43 19.06
CA ASN A 316 -9.05 -4.71 17.63
C ASN A 316 -8.19 -3.64 16.95
N PHE A 317 -8.47 -2.36 17.19
CA PHE A 317 -7.68 -1.24 16.69
C PHE A 317 -6.21 -1.35 17.13
N CYS A 318 -5.93 -1.64 18.40
CA CYS A 318 -4.56 -1.76 18.90
C CYS A 318 -3.73 -2.85 18.18
N LYS A 319 -4.34 -3.95 17.72
CA LYS A 319 -3.63 -4.99 16.93
C LYS A 319 -3.12 -4.47 15.59
N LEU A 320 -3.92 -3.65 14.90
CA LEU A 320 -3.47 -2.95 13.70
C LEU A 320 -2.30 -2.02 14.01
N ILE A 321 -2.42 -1.23 15.08
CA ILE A 321 -1.41 -0.24 15.45
C ILE A 321 -0.09 -0.92 15.82
N HIS A 322 -0.12 -2.04 16.54
CA HIS A 322 1.06 -2.84 16.88
C HIS A 322 1.78 -3.33 15.62
N GLY A 323 1.07 -4.03 14.73
CA GLY A 323 1.66 -4.57 13.50
C GLY A 323 2.18 -3.50 12.54
N ILE A 324 1.48 -2.37 12.40
CA ILE A 324 1.97 -1.25 11.57
C ILE A 324 3.20 -0.58 12.21
N ARG A 325 3.22 -0.38 13.54
CA ARG A 325 4.38 0.22 14.22
C ARG A 325 5.64 -0.63 14.11
N ILE A 326 5.52 -1.95 14.18
CA ILE A 326 6.64 -2.86 13.91
C ILE A 326 7.11 -2.70 12.45
N MET A 327 6.21 -2.76 11.48
CA MET A 327 6.55 -2.56 10.05
C MET A 327 7.05 -1.16 9.68
N GLN A 328 7.10 -0.22 10.62
CA GLN A 328 7.63 1.14 10.45
C GLN A 328 8.97 1.37 11.19
N GLN A 329 9.54 0.34 11.85
CA GLN A 329 10.88 0.42 12.43
C GLN A 329 11.96 0.43 11.33
N HIS A 330 13.07 1.14 11.57
CA HIS A 330 14.26 1.11 10.69
C HIS A 330 14.95 -0.28 10.70
N LYS A 331 14.77 -1.04 11.77
CA LYS A 331 15.25 -2.41 11.93
C LYS A 331 14.13 -3.22 12.55
N ILE A 332 13.71 -4.28 11.89
CA ILE A 332 12.62 -5.15 12.32
C ILE A 332 13.24 -6.52 12.63
N LEU A 333 13.09 -7.05 13.85
CA LEU A 333 13.56 -8.41 14.13
C LEU A 333 12.62 -9.43 13.47
N ALA A 334 13.12 -10.60 13.11
CA ALA A 334 12.28 -11.63 12.48
C ALA A 334 11.14 -12.12 13.40
N ALA A 335 11.38 -12.15 14.71
CA ALA A 335 10.34 -12.43 15.72
C ALA A 335 9.24 -11.36 15.70
N ASP A 336 9.62 -10.07 15.74
CA ASP A 336 8.68 -8.94 15.68
C ASP A 336 7.86 -8.98 14.38
N LEU A 337 8.47 -9.33 13.25
CA LEU A 337 7.78 -9.47 11.96
C LEU A 337 6.74 -10.60 11.97
N CYS A 338 7.02 -11.72 12.65
CA CYS A 338 6.04 -12.77 12.88
C CYS A 338 4.88 -12.27 13.77
N GLU A 339 5.17 -11.56 14.86
CA GLU A 339 4.14 -10.99 15.74
C GLU A 339 3.26 -9.97 15.00
N ALA A 340 3.87 -9.09 14.20
CA ALA A 340 3.17 -8.14 13.35
C ALA A 340 2.25 -8.85 12.34
N HIS A 341 2.74 -9.91 11.69
CA HIS A 341 1.94 -10.74 10.78
C HIS A 341 0.72 -11.35 11.50
N GLU A 342 0.89 -11.89 12.70
CA GLU A 342 -0.22 -12.43 13.48
C GLU A 342 -1.21 -11.36 13.91
N MET A 343 -0.76 -10.22 14.44
CA MET A 343 -1.65 -9.13 14.87
C MET A 343 -2.44 -8.53 13.70
N LEU A 344 -1.84 -8.41 12.52
CA LEU A 344 -2.53 -7.92 11.31
C LEU A 344 -3.55 -8.93 10.77
N ILE A 345 -3.26 -10.24 10.86
CA ILE A 345 -4.25 -11.28 10.54
C ILE A 345 -5.39 -11.29 11.55
N GLN A 346 -5.11 -11.20 12.86
CA GLN A 346 -6.13 -11.12 13.90
C GLN A 346 -7.01 -9.88 13.70
N PHE A 347 -6.41 -8.70 13.53
CA PHE A 347 -7.10 -7.46 13.20
C PHE A 347 -8.06 -7.65 12.01
N LYS A 348 -7.56 -8.16 10.87
CA LYS A 348 -8.36 -8.34 9.65
C LYS A 348 -9.44 -9.42 9.75
N LYS A 349 -9.31 -10.39 10.66
CA LYS A 349 -10.35 -11.39 10.94
C LYS A 349 -11.43 -10.81 11.85
N GLU A 350 -11.04 -10.20 12.97
CA GLU A 350 -11.93 -9.56 13.93
C GLU A 350 -12.69 -8.35 13.35
N PHE A 351 -12.03 -7.47 12.58
CA PHE A 351 -12.66 -6.31 11.94
C PHE A 351 -13.88 -6.72 11.11
N LYS A 352 -13.78 -7.86 10.41
CA LYS A 352 -14.89 -8.41 9.62
C LYS A 352 -16.04 -8.95 10.46
N LEU A 353 -15.77 -9.40 11.69
CA LEU A 353 -16.77 -9.88 12.63
C LEU A 353 -17.44 -8.72 13.38
N LEU A 354 -16.67 -7.69 13.73
CA LEU A 354 -17.09 -6.55 14.55
C LEU A 354 -17.86 -5.48 13.75
N TYR A 355 -17.27 -4.98 12.66
CA TYR A 355 -17.84 -3.88 11.87
C TYR A 355 -18.70 -4.39 10.70
N TYR A 356 -18.15 -5.31 9.90
CA TYR A 356 -18.84 -5.85 8.72
C TYR A 356 -19.92 -6.89 9.07
N GLN A 357 -19.74 -7.67 10.14
CA GLN A 357 -20.73 -8.59 10.71
C GLN A 357 -21.31 -9.63 9.71
N ARG A 358 -20.62 -9.90 8.59
CA ARG A 358 -21.10 -10.65 7.41
C ARG A 358 -22.42 -10.12 6.79
N ARG A 359 -22.80 -8.87 7.07
CA ARG A 359 -24.04 -8.25 6.56
C ARG A 359 -23.80 -7.61 5.19
N VAL A 360 -24.66 -7.91 4.21
CA VAL A 360 -24.55 -7.37 2.84
C VAL A 360 -24.53 -5.83 2.86
N ASN A 361 -25.40 -5.21 3.64
CA ASN A 361 -25.50 -3.74 3.76
C ASN A 361 -24.38 -3.08 4.58
N HIS A 362 -23.38 -3.84 5.04
CA HIS A 362 -22.15 -3.35 5.65
C HIS A 362 -20.93 -3.58 4.71
N LEU A 363 -21.12 -4.11 3.49
CA LEU A 363 -20.03 -4.34 2.52
C LEU A 363 -19.24 -3.06 2.19
N HIS A 364 -19.88 -1.89 2.28
CA HIS A 364 -19.25 -0.59 2.02
C HIS A 364 -18.15 -0.19 3.02
N PHE A 365 -18.00 -0.91 4.15
CA PHE A 365 -16.84 -0.79 5.05
C PHE A 365 -15.59 -1.51 4.52
N MET A 366 -15.71 -2.39 3.52
CA MET A 366 -14.60 -3.11 2.91
C MET A 366 -14.14 -2.39 1.64
N GLN A 367 -13.38 -1.29 1.80
CA GLN A 367 -12.81 -0.56 0.66
C GLN A 367 -11.52 -1.24 0.13
N PRO A 368 -11.04 -0.88 -1.08
CA PRO A 368 -9.98 -1.62 -1.79
C PRO A 368 -8.52 -1.29 -1.40
#